data_AF-A0A8H4LAM7-F1
#
_entry.id   AF-A0A8H4LAM7-F1
#
_cell.length_a   1.000
_cell.length_b   1.000
_cell.length_c   1.000
_cell.angle_alpha   90.00
_cell.angle_beta   90.00
_cell.angle_gamma   90.00
#
_symmetry.space_group_name_H-M   'P 1'
#
loop_
_entity.id
_entity.type
_entity.pdbx_description
1 polymer ?
#
loop_
_entity_poly.entity_id
_entity_poly.type
_entity_poly.pdbx_seq_one_letter_code
_entity_poly.pdbx_strand_id
1 'polypeptide(L)'
;MSSSSQDSLQKLARLVRAYRIEFVHDLPQNEWPESLQKLRKHVFELGEKKFDSYATSPDSIHDEPWKLEVKSVAKKLAEKASRCVQRNESSWRAACEHVVFSRLSAEVACRKCRNRVWRSEIEAEPPDQSNSTDALRRRQQSRQPCRCPRADRPQDYQEANGINNIFGHREDEAVRLDPRVSKQLSKDLQKPDKVVGLRQTRNIENLLYDTTNVNQQGSEQLQVQELLSQPLNHNGDKLLFPFLVLEAKSGVSGTD
;
A
#
# COMPACT_ATOMS: atom_id res chain seq x y z
N MET A 1 29.07 10.60 17.90
CA MET A 1 27.96 11.06 17.03
C MET A 1 28.49 12.20 16.17
N SER A 2 28.50 12.06 14.84
CA SER A 2 29.08 13.05 13.92
C SER A 2 28.22 14.33 13.88
N SER A 3 28.83 15.51 13.93
CA SER A 3 28.13 16.82 13.93
C SER A 3 27.10 16.96 12.78
N SER A 4 27.36 16.28 11.65
CA SER A 4 26.47 16.18 10.49
C SER A 4 25.04 15.69 10.80
N SER A 5 24.85 14.82 11.80
CA SER A 5 23.51 14.31 12.16
C SER A 5 22.70 15.31 12.99
N GLN A 6 23.36 16.12 13.83
CA GLN A 6 22.69 17.15 14.63
C GLN A 6 22.29 18.35 13.76
N ASP A 7 23.16 18.77 12.84
CA ASP A 7 22.86 19.83 11.88
C ASP A 7 21.66 19.47 10.98
N SER A 8 21.57 18.21 10.58
CA SER A 8 20.43 17.69 9.79
C SER A 8 19.11 17.76 10.56
N LEU A 9 19.11 17.39 11.85
CA LEU A 9 17.90 17.45 12.70
C LEU A 9 17.47 18.90 12.97
N GLN A 10 18.43 19.81 13.21
CA GLN A 10 18.13 21.23 13.38
C GLN A 10 17.53 21.85 12.11
N LYS A 11 18.07 21.48 10.94
CA LYS A 11 17.54 21.90 9.65
C LYS A 11 16.10 21.40 9.44
N LEU A 12 15.82 20.14 9.75
CA LEU A 12 14.45 19.60 9.71
C LEU A 12 13.52 20.34 10.67
N ALA A 13 13.94 20.62 11.90
CA ALA A 13 13.14 21.38 12.87
C ALA A 13 12.85 22.83 12.42
N ARG A 14 13.75 23.45 11.65
CA ARG A 14 13.50 24.76 11.01
C ARG A 14 12.47 24.64 9.89
N LEU A 15 12.55 23.59 9.07
CA LEU A 15 11.58 23.35 8.00
C LEU A 15 10.19 23.06 8.55
N VAL A 16 10.07 22.23 9.60
CA VAL A 16 8.80 21.98 10.30
C VAL A 16 8.14 23.29 10.72
N ARG A 17 8.91 24.21 11.32
CA ARG A 17 8.41 25.54 11.70
C ARG A 17 8.05 26.42 10.51
N ALA A 18 8.92 26.49 9.49
CA ALA A 18 8.69 27.31 8.30
C ALA A 18 7.45 26.88 7.51
N TYR A 19 7.22 25.57 7.43
CA TYR A 19 6.07 24.96 6.78
C TYR A 19 4.84 24.84 7.68
N ARG A 20 4.93 25.24 8.95
CA ARG A 20 3.86 25.11 9.95
C ARG A 20 3.32 23.67 10.01
N ILE A 21 4.24 22.71 9.99
CA ILE A 21 3.91 21.29 10.10
C ILE A 21 3.67 21.01 11.58
N GLU A 22 2.46 20.59 11.91
CA GLU A 22 2.07 20.16 13.24
C GLU A 22 1.89 18.64 13.23
N PHE A 23 2.57 17.95 14.15
CA PHE A 23 2.41 16.51 14.35
C PHE A 23 1.30 16.30 15.39
N VAL A 24 0.10 15.99 14.92
CA VAL A 24 -1.04 15.70 15.79
C VAL A 24 -1.19 14.19 15.90
N HIS A 25 -1.20 13.67 17.12
CA HIS A 25 -1.24 12.22 17.36
C HIS A 25 -2.65 11.64 17.44
N ASP A 26 -3.68 12.48 17.64
CA ASP A 26 -5.10 12.11 17.56
C ASP A 26 -5.93 13.35 17.24
N LEU A 27 -6.23 13.60 15.95
CA LEU A 27 -7.07 14.73 15.55
C LEU A 27 -8.53 14.48 15.98
N PRO A 28 -9.13 15.37 16.80
CA PRO A 28 -10.55 15.32 17.16
C PRO A 28 -11.46 15.31 15.93
N GLN A 29 -12.66 14.74 16.10
CA GLN A 29 -13.58 14.48 14.99
C GLN A 29 -13.85 15.69 14.09
N ASN A 30 -14.00 16.85 14.71
CA ASN A 30 -14.36 18.13 14.13
C ASN A 30 -13.18 18.84 13.43
N GLU A 31 -11.95 18.36 13.59
CA GLU A 31 -10.75 18.98 13.02
C GLU A 31 -10.31 18.32 11.70
N TRP A 32 -10.92 17.18 11.34
CA TRP A 32 -10.64 16.54 10.06
C TRP A 32 -11.24 17.34 8.89
N PRO A 33 -10.47 17.57 7.81
CA PRO A 33 -11.01 18.16 6.59
C PRO A 33 -12.22 17.39 6.08
N GLU A 34 -13.23 18.09 5.59
CA GLU A 34 -14.47 17.49 5.07
C GLU A 34 -14.18 16.46 3.97
N SER A 35 -13.22 16.77 3.10
CA SER A 35 -12.76 15.88 2.03
C SER A 35 -12.21 14.53 2.52
N LEU A 36 -11.74 14.43 3.77
CA LEU A 36 -11.17 13.22 4.35
C LEU A 36 -12.12 12.47 5.28
N GLN A 37 -13.34 12.97 5.51
CA GLN A 37 -14.29 12.34 6.44
C GLN A 37 -14.58 10.87 6.12
N LYS A 38 -14.68 10.53 4.83
CA LYS A 38 -14.89 9.15 4.40
C LYS A 38 -13.69 8.25 4.67
N LEU A 39 -12.49 8.69 4.29
CA LEU A 39 -11.25 7.97 4.57
C LEU A 39 -11.11 7.74 6.08
N ARG A 40 -11.41 8.76 6.87
CA ARG A 40 -11.45 8.65 8.32
C ARG A 40 -12.42 7.56 8.77
N LYS A 41 -13.68 7.60 8.33
CA LYS A 41 -14.69 6.57 8.68
C LYS A 41 -14.14 5.17 8.42
N HIS A 42 -13.50 4.96 7.26
CA HIS A 42 -12.88 3.69 6.92
C HIS A 42 -11.73 3.30 7.85
N VAL A 43 -10.83 4.24 8.19
CA VAL A 43 -9.72 3.99 9.13
C VAL A 43 -10.24 3.59 10.51
N PHE A 44 -11.23 4.32 11.03
CA PHE A 44 -11.86 3.98 12.32
C PHE A 44 -12.58 2.64 12.27
N GLU A 45 -13.32 2.34 11.20
CA GLU A 45 -13.96 1.03 11.02
C GLU A 45 -12.94 -0.12 11.05
N LEU A 46 -11.75 0.06 10.46
CA LEU A 46 -10.67 -0.93 10.55
C LEU A 46 -10.10 -1.05 11.95
N GLY A 47 -9.88 0.07 12.66
CA GLY A 47 -9.34 0.09 14.02
C GLY A 47 -10.24 -0.59 15.06
N GLU A 48 -11.55 -0.55 14.84
CA GLU A 48 -12.55 -1.19 15.71
C GLU A 48 -12.66 -2.70 15.49
N LYS A 49 -12.11 -3.27 14.40
CA LYS A 49 -12.12 -4.71 14.16
C LYS A 49 -11.17 -5.41 15.13
N LYS A 50 -11.72 -6.09 16.14
CA LYS A 50 -10.95 -6.88 17.12
C LYS A 50 -10.92 -8.35 16.71
N PHE A 51 -9.82 -9.02 17.06
CA PHE A 51 -9.63 -10.44 16.72
C PHE A 51 -10.78 -11.34 17.20
N ASP A 52 -11.25 -11.11 18.43
CA ASP A 52 -12.27 -11.95 19.06
C ASP A 52 -13.65 -11.79 18.43
N SER A 53 -14.01 -10.57 18.02
CA SER A 53 -15.30 -10.28 17.37
C SER A 53 -15.29 -10.49 15.86
N TYR A 54 -14.11 -10.64 15.25
CA TYR A 54 -13.96 -10.78 13.80
C TYR A 54 -14.23 -12.21 13.32
N ALA A 55 -15.00 -12.34 12.24
CA ALA A 55 -15.35 -13.61 11.58
C ALA A 55 -15.98 -14.66 12.51
N THR A 56 -16.86 -14.24 13.40
CA THR A 56 -17.54 -15.10 14.39
C THR A 56 -18.87 -15.66 13.91
N SER A 57 -19.48 -15.08 12.87
CA SER A 57 -20.74 -15.57 12.32
C SER A 57 -20.54 -16.93 11.63
N PRO A 58 -21.44 -17.92 11.85
CA PRO A 58 -21.42 -19.17 11.10
C PRO A 58 -21.44 -18.97 9.58
N ASP A 59 -22.14 -17.91 9.12
CA ASP A 59 -22.27 -17.58 7.70
C ASP A 59 -20.96 -17.07 7.08
N SER A 60 -20.01 -16.59 7.89
CA SER A 60 -18.70 -16.14 7.41
C SER A 60 -17.91 -17.25 6.72
N ILE A 61 -18.20 -18.53 7.00
CA ILE A 61 -17.61 -19.66 6.29
C ILE A 61 -18.07 -19.72 4.83
N HIS A 62 -19.34 -19.39 4.57
CA HIS A 62 -19.97 -19.56 3.27
C HIS A 62 -19.90 -18.30 2.40
N ASP A 63 -20.16 -17.13 3.00
CA ASP A 63 -20.28 -15.88 2.26
C ASP A 63 -18.97 -15.11 2.21
N GLU A 64 -18.14 -15.24 3.26
CA GLU A 64 -16.92 -14.46 3.43
C GLU A 64 -15.70 -15.30 3.83
N PRO A 65 -15.40 -16.40 3.10
CA PRO A 65 -14.40 -17.40 3.52
C PRO A 65 -12.99 -16.81 3.69
N TRP A 66 -12.68 -15.68 3.06
CA TRP A 66 -11.40 -14.99 3.22
C TRP A 66 -11.23 -14.40 4.63
N LYS A 67 -12.30 -14.04 5.34
CA LYS A 67 -12.22 -13.50 6.71
C LYS A 67 -11.59 -14.50 7.69
N LEU A 68 -11.91 -15.79 7.55
CA LEU A 68 -11.26 -16.83 8.35
C LEU A 68 -9.76 -16.94 8.07
N GLU A 69 -9.34 -16.73 6.82
CA GLU A 69 -7.91 -16.67 6.49
C GLU A 69 -7.24 -15.45 7.12
N VAL A 70 -7.89 -14.28 7.10
CA VAL A 70 -7.38 -13.08 7.79
C VAL A 70 -7.17 -13.36 9.27
N LYS A 71 -8.12 -14.02 9.93
CA LYS A 71 -8.01 -14.41 11.35
C LYS A 71 -6.85 -15.39 11.58
N SER A 72 -6.68 -16.39 10.71
CA SER A 72 -5.56 -17.33 10.79
C SER A 72 -4.19 -16.63 10.61
N VAL A 73 -4.09 -15.72 9.64
CA VAL A 73 -2.90 -14.91 9.40
C VAL A 73 -2.60 -14.00 10.60
N ALA A 74 -3.61 -13.36 11.19
CA ALA A 74 -3.44 -12.53 12.38
C ALA A 74 -2.93 -13.35 13.58
N LYS A 75 -3.46 -14.56 13.79
CA LYS A 75 -2.95 -15.48 14.83
C LYS A 75 -1.48 -15.84 14.59
N LYS A 76 -1.13 -16.25 13.37
CA LYS A 76 0.24 -16.58 12.97
C LYS A 76 1.20 -15.39 13.17
N LEU A 77 0.75 -14.18 12.84
CA LEU A 77 1.53 -12.95 13.04
C LEU A 77 1.77 -12.69 14.53
N ALA A 78 0.74 -12.80 15.37
CA ALA A 78 0.86 -12.63 16.82
C ALA A 78 1.84 -13.64 17.44
N GLU A 79 1.76 -14.91 17.03
CA GLU A 79 2.68 -15.97 17.48
C GLU A 79 4.14 -15.72 17.05
N LYS A 80 4.36 -15.17 15.85
CA LYS A 80 5.70 -14.80 15.38
C LYS A 80 6.23 -13.58 16.11
N ALA A 81 5.40 -12.56 16.30
CA ALA A 81 5.74 -11.34 17.00
C ALA A 81 6.10 -11.61 18.46
N SER A 82 5.34 -12.47 19.16
CA SER A 82 5.59 -12.81 20.57
C SER A 82 6.97 -13.43 20.79
N ARG A 83 7.48 -14.20 19.82
CA ARG A 83 8.83 -14.79 19.86
C ARG A 83 9.94 -13.76 19.59
N CYS A 84 9.59 -12.57 19.12
CA CYS A 84 10.53 -11.52 18.73
C CYS A 84 10.56 -10.32 19.70
N VAL A 85 9.78 -10.32 20.78
CA VAL A 85 9.63 -9.18 21.71
C VAL A 85 10.98 -8.66 22.26
N GLN A 86 11.94 -9.56 22.50
CA GLN A 86 13.27 -9.21 23.01
C GLN A 86 14.37 -9.28 21.94
N ARG A 87 13.99 -9.35 20.66
CA ARG A 87 14.93 -9.45 19.54
C ARG A 87 15.13 -8.09 18.88
N ASN A 88 16.22 -7.96 18.14
CA ASN A 88 16.51 -6.75 17.39
C ASN A 88 15.52 -6.57 16.21
N GLU A 89 15.58 -5.40 15.59
CA GLU A 89 14.67 -5.02 14.52
C GLU A 89 14.67 -6.01 13.35
N SER A 90 15.87 -6.35 12.87
CA SER A 90 16.05 -7.29 11.76
C SER A 90 15.40 -8.65 12.02
N SER A 91 15.43 -9.12 13.28
CA SER A 91 14.82 -10.40 13.65
C SER A 91 13.30 -10.37 13.55
N TRP A 92 12.65 -9.34 14.12
CA TRP A 92 11.19 -9.26 14.04
C TRP A 92 10.74 -8.95 12.60
N ARG A 93 11.49 -8.15 11.84
CA ARG A 93 11.20 -7.87 10.43
C ARG A 93 11.23 -9.14 9.59
N ALA A 94 12.31 -9.91 9.66
CA ALA A 94 12.41 -11.19 8.97
C ALA A 94 11.27 -12.15 9.35
N ALA A 95 10.89 -12.19 10.63
CA ALA A 95 9.85 -13.08 11.12
C ALA A 95 8.43 -12.65 10.73
N CYS A 96 8.14 -11.34 10.67
CA CYS A 96 6.78 -10.80 10.60
C CYS A 96 6.44 -10.12 9.26
N GLU A 97 7.37 -9.43 8.60
CA GLU A 97 7.06 -8.61 7.42
C GLU A 97 6.44 -9.42 6.29
N HIS A 98 6.97 -10.60 5.97
CA HIS A 98 6.40 -11.45 4.93
C HIS A 98 4.96 -11.89 5.23
N VAL A 99 4.58 -11.97 6.51
CA VAL A 99 3.21 -12.29 6.91
C VAL A 99 2.30 -11.08 6.67
N VAL A 100 2.75 -9.89 7.09
CA VAL A 100 2.02 -8.62 6.92
C VAL A 100 1.83 -8.30 5.43
N PHE A 101 2.89 -8.43 4.63
CA PHE A 101 2.89 -8.09 3.21
C PHE A 101 2.55 -9.26 2.28
N SER A 102 2.17 -10.42 2.83
CA SER A 102 1.81 -11.61 2.04
C SER A 102 0.79 -11.32 0.94
N ARG A 103 -0.20 -10.46 1.23
CA ARG A 103 -1.23 -10.06 0.25
C ARG A 103 -0.69 -9.25 -0.93
N LEU A 104 0.39 -8.51 -0.72
CA LEU A 104 1.06 -7.75 -1.79
C LEU A 104 1.92 -8.66 -2.68
N SER A 105 2.09 -9.93 -2.29
CA SER A 105 2.84 -10.93 -3.08
C SER A 105 1.93 -12.05 -3.60
N ALA A 106 0.67 -12.11 -3.15
CA ALA A 106 -0.28 -13.16 -3.49
C ALA A 106 -1.07 -12.86 -4.77
N GLU A 107 -1.48 -13.92 -5.47
CA GLU A 107 -2.39 -13.81 -6.59
C GLU A 107 -3.81 -13.41 -6.10
N VAL A 108 -4.44 -12.47 -6.79
CA VAL A 108 -5.75 -11.93 -6.40
C VAL A 108 -6.92 -12.75 -6.98
N ALA A 109 -6.68 -13.55 -8.03
CA ALA A 109 -7.69 -14.42 -8.65
C ALA A 109 -7.34 -15.90 -8.57
N CYS A 110 -8.32 -16.74 -8.29
CA CYS A 110 -8.14 -18.19 -8.29
C CYS A 110 -7.73 -18.67 -9.68
N ARG A 111 -6.66 -19.48 -9.79
CA ARG A 111 -6.23 -20.02 -11.08
C ARG A 111 -7.26 -20.96 -11.71
N LYS A 112 -8.07 -21.66 -10.89
CA LYS A 112 -9.10 -22.61 -11.32
C LYS A 112 -10.38 -21.93 -11.79
N CYS A 113 -11.00 -21.10 -10.94
CA CYS A 113 -12.31 -20.49 -11.24
C CYS A 113 -12.26 -19.00 -11.60
N ARG A 114 -11.09 -18.35 -11.58
CA ARG A 114 -10.88 -16.91 -11.84
C ARG A 114 -11.59 -15.93 -10.90
N ASN A 115 -12.43 -16.42 -9.99
CA ASN A 115 -13.04 -15.62 -8.92
C ASN A 115 -11.99 -15.12 -7.92
N ARG A 116 -12.36 -14.10 -7.14
CA ARG A 116 -11.45 -13.45 -6.20
C ARG A 116 -11.19 -14.33 -4.98
N VAL A 117 -9.90 -14.59 -4.68
CA VAL A 117 -9.54 -15.39 -3.50
C VAL A 117 -9.71 -14.61 -2.19
N TRP A 118 -9.73 -13.28 -2.26
CA TRP A 118 -10.07 -12.38 -1.16
C TRP A 118 -10.79 -11.14 -1.70
N ARG A 119 -11.54 -10.46 -0.83
CA ARG A 119 -12.19 -9.17 -1.13
C ARG A 119 -11.74 -8.14 -0.11
N SER A 120 -11.52 -6.90 -0.55
CA SER A 120 -11.31 -5.80 0.39
C SER A 120 -12.61 -5.55 1.15
N GLU A 121 -12.55 -5.54 2.47
CA GLU A 121 -13.71 -5.19 3.30
C GLU A 121 -14.07 -3.72 3.18
N ILE A 122 -13.06 -2.90 2.88
CA ILE A 122 -13.23 -1.49 2.55
C ILE A 122 -12.76 -1.32 1.11
N GLU A 123 -13.70 -1.14 0.20
CA GLU A 123 -13.39 -0.92 -1.21
C GLU A 123 -13.11 0.57 -1.47
N ALA A 124 -12.23 0.84 -2.43
CA ALA A 124 -11.95 2.22 -2.84
C ALA A 124 -13.22 2.83 -3.45
N GLU A 125 -13.62 3.99 -2.94
CA GLU A 125 -14.67 4.81 -3.51
C GLU A 125 -14.06 5.79 -4.53
N PRO A 126 -14.64 5.90 -5.73
CA PRO A 126 -14.20 6.89 -6.69
C PRO A 126 -14.56 8.31 -6.21
N PRO A 127 -13.69 9.31 -6.48
CA PRO A 127 -13.89 10.68 -6.03
C PRO A 127 -15.01 11.40 -6.80
N ASP A 128 -15.33 10.95 -8.01
CA ASP A 128 -16.26 11.58 -8.95
C ASP A 128 -17.36 10.62 -9.42
N GLN A 129 -18.36 11.17 -10.12
CA GLN A 129 -19.37 10.41 -10.84
C GLN A 129 -19.08 10.48 -12.34
N SER A 130 -18.22 9.60 -12.81
CA SER A 130 -17.95 9.41 -14.24
C SER A 130 -18.26 7.99 -14.71
N ASN A 131 -18.35 7.77 -16.02
CA ASN A 131 -18.62 6.45 -16.60
C ASN A 131 -17.65 5.36 -16.10
N SER A 132 -16.38 5.73 -15.90
CA SER A 132 -15.35 4.85 -15.33
C SER A 132 -15.66 4.44 -13.90
N THR A 133 -16.26 5.34 -13.12
CA THR A 133 -16.65 5.10 -11.72
C THR A 133 -17.87 4.20 -11.63
N ASP A 134 -18.84 4.34 -12.54
CA ASP A 134 -19.98 3.43 -12.63
C ASP A 134 -19.56 2.03 -13.08
N ALA A 135 -18.64 1.93 -14.04
CA ALA A 135 -18.05 0.66 -14.44
C ALA A 135 -17.27 0.01 -13.28
N LEU A 136 -16.58 0.80 -12.45
CA LEU A 136 -15.94 0.29 -11.23
C LEU A 136 -16.97 -0.25 -10.24
N ARG A 137 -18.04 0.50 -9.94
CA ARG A 137 -19.10 0.06 -9.02
C ARG A 137 -19.78 -1.22 -9.48
N ARG A 138 -20.15 -1.31 -10.76
CA ARG A 138 -20.72 -2.54 -11.34
C ARG A 138 -19.77 -3.73 -11.19
N ARG A 139 -18.48 -3.53 -11.47
CA ARG A 139 -17.45 -4.57 -11.27
C ARG A 139 -17.25 -4.92 -9.81
N GLN A 140 -17.38 -3.99 -8.87
CA GLN A 140 -17.31 -4.27 -7.43
C GLN A 140 -18.50 -5.12 -6.98
N GLN A 141 -19.71 -4.78 -7.42
CA GLN A 141 -20.95 -5.49 -7.10
C GLN A 141 -21.03 -6.90 -7.69
N SER A 142 -20.48 -7.11 -8.90
CA SER A 142 -20.52 -8.42 -9.56
C SER A 142 -19.39 -9.38 -9.14
N ARG A 143 -18.45 -8.95 -8.28
CA ARG A 143 -17.35 -9.79 -7.80
C ARG A 143 -17.88 -10.99 -7.01
N GLN A 144 -17.59 -12.18 -7.51
CA GLN A 144 -17.86 -13.42 -6.80
C GLN A 144 -16.62 -13.90 -6.05
N PRO A 145 -16.77 -14.38 -4.79
CA PRO A 145 -15.66 -15.00 -4.08
C PRO A 145 -15.32 -16.37 -4.67
N CYS A 146 -14.06 -16.74 -4.56
CA CYS A 146 -13.60 -18.07 -4.88
C CYS A 146 -14.10 -19.06 -3.83
N ARG A 147 -14.73 -20.15 -4.30
CA ARG A 147 -15.19 -21.28 -3.46
C ARG A 147 -14.39 -22.56 -3.71
N CYS A 148 -13.28 -22.49 -4.45
CA CYS A 148 -12.44 -23.66 -4.68
C CYS A 148 -11.78 -24.10 -3.35
N PRO A 149 -11.76 -25.42 -3.05
CA PRO A 149 -11.03 -25.96 -1.91
C PRO A 149 -9.57 -25.50 -1.90
N ARG A 150 -8.95 -25.35 -0.73
CA ARG A 150 -7.52 -25.00 -0.65
C ARG A 150 -6.61 -26.07 -1.21
N ALA A 151 -6.98 -27.34 -1.09
CA ALA A 151 -6.24 -28.45 -1.70
C ALA A 151 -6.11 -28.29 -3.23
N ASP A 152 -7.11 -27.66 -3.86
CA ASP A 152 -7.12 -27.35 -5.30
C ASP A 152 -6.39 -26.04 -5.64
N ARG A 153 -5.86 -25.34 -4.62
CA ARG A 153 -5.17 -24.05 -4.74
C ARG A 153 -3.79 -24.08 -4.05
N PRO A 154 -2.93 -25.07 -4.32
CA PRO A 154 -1.62 -25.19 -3.64
C PRO A 154 -0.69 -24.00 -3.95
N GLN A 155 -0.96 -23.28 -5.05
CA GLN A 155 -0.15 -22.18 -5.57
C GLN A 155 -0.64 -20.80 -5.10
N ASP A 156 -1.66 -20.71 -4.24
CA ASP A 156 -2.09 -19.41 -3.66
C ASP A 156 -0.95 -18.75 -2.85
N TYR A 157 0.04 -19.54 -2.39
CA TYR A 157 1.20 -19.09 -1.61
C TYR A 157 2.52 -19.00 -2.40
N GLN A 158 2.58 -19.48 -3.65
CA GLN A 158 3.84 -19.55 -4.41
C GLN A 158 3.88 -18.58 -5.60
N GLU A 159 5.00 -17.86 -5.65
CA GLU A 159 5.33 -16.70 -6.47
C GLU A 159 5.25 -16.91 -8.00
N ALA A 160 5.18 -15.76 -8.67
CA ALA A 160 5.45 -15.47 -10.08
C ALA A 160 4.45 -15.91 -11.16
N ASN A 161 3.78 -17.06 -11.08
CA ASN A 161 2.97 -17.56 -12.21
C ASN A 161 1.48 -17.21 -12.15
N GLY A 162 1.18 -15.96 -11.82
CA GLY A 162 -0.18 -15.46 -11.64
C GLY A 162 -0.54 -14.34 -12.62
N ILE A 163 -1.72 -14.44 -13.25
CA ILE A 163 -2.23 -13.44 -14.20
C ILE A 163 -2.52 -12.08 -13.51
N ASN A 164 -2.59 -12.03 -12.17
CA ASN A 164 -2.83 -10.79 -11.42
C ASN A 164 -1.87 -10.60 -10.24
N ASN A 165 -0.57 -10.86 -10.42
CA ASN A 165 0.42 -10.22 -9.54
C ASN A 165 0.55 -8.74 -9.93
N ILE A 166 -0.34 -7.91 -9.40
CA ILE A 166 -0.44 -6.49 -9.75
C ILE A 166 0.50 -5.61 -8.93
N PHE A 167 1.07 -6.13 -7.85
CA PHE A 167 1.92 -5.38 -6.93
C PHE A 167 3.38 -5.77 -7.12
N GLY A 168 4.24 -4.76 -7.11
CA GLY A 168 5.69 -4.92 -7.18
C GLY A 168 6.31 -4.20 -6.01
N HIS A 169 7.56 -4.52 -5.70
CA HIS A 169 8.30 -3.80 -4.69
C HIS A 169 9.76 -3.62 -5.09
N ARG A 170 10.42 -2.70 -4.40
CA ARG A 170 11.86 -2.42 -4.44
C ARG A 170 12.38 -2.34 -3.02
N GLU A 171 13.36 -3.20 -2.73
CA GLU A 171 14.07 -3.18 -1.45
C GLU A 171 15.31 -2.30 -1.60
N ASP A 172 15.56 -1.43 -0.63
CA ASP A 172 16.81 -0.68 -0.50
C ASP A 172 17.19 0.08 -1.80
N GLU A 173 16.20 0.59 -2.53
CA GLU A 173 16.42 1.32 -3.78
C GLU A 173 16.38 2.83 -3.56
N ALA A 174 17.34 3.54 -4.15
CA ALA A 174 17.39 4.99 -4.09
C ALA A 174 16.27 5.62 -4.95
N VAL A 175 15.45 6.44 -4.29
CA VAL A 175 14.37 7.26 -4.86
C VAL A 175 14.87 8.68 -5.05
N ARG A 176 14.69 9.23 -6.25
CA ARG A 176 14.98 10.63 -6.56
C ARG A 176 13.92 11.53 -5.95
N LEU A 177 14.38 12.50 -5.16
CA LEU A 177 13.50 13.52 -4.59
C LEU A 177 13.16 14.57 -5.64
N ASP A 178 11.97 15.15 -5.51
CA ASP A 178 11.58 16.30 -6.32
C ASP A 178 12.64 17.42 -6.21
N PRO A 179 13.03 18.11 -7.30
CA PRO A 179 14.09 19.11 -7.25
C PRO A 179 13.88 20.22 -6.22
N ARG A 180 12.64 20.59 -5.91
CA ARG A 180 12.32 21.59 -4.88
C ARG A 180 12.62 21.05 -3.49
N VAL A 181 12.23 19.79 -3.24
CA VAL A 181 12.47 19.07 -1.99
C VAL A 181 13.98 18.80 -1.82
N SER A 182 14.65 18.36 -2.88
CA SER A 182 16.09 18.09 -2.85
C SER A 182 16.89 19.32 -2.41
N LYS A 183 16.63 20.49 -3.02
CA LYS A 183 17.30 21.74 -2.67
C LYS A 183 17.12 22.09 -1.19
N GLN A 184 15.91 21.90 -0.67
CA GLN A 184 15.59 22.20 0.72
C GLN A 184 16.25 21.23 1.68
N LEU A 185 16.28 19.94 1.37
CA LEU A 185 16.92 18.92 2.21
C LEU A 185 18.43 18.85 2.00
N SER A 186 18.97 19.47 0.94
CA SER A 186 20.34 19.27 0.46
C SER A 186 20.64 17.79 0.24
N LYS A 187 19.68 17.07 -0.34
CA LYS A 187 19.71 15.62 -0.54
C LYS A 187 18.94 15.28 -1.80
N ASP A 188 19.59 14.69 -2.80
CA ASP A 188 18.96 14.33 -4.08
C ASP A 188 18.25 12.98 -4.07
N LEU A 189 18.75 12.04 -3.25
CA LEU A 189 18.29 10.66 -3.21
C LEU A 189 17.92 10.26 -1.79
N GLN A 190 16.80 9.56 -1.61
CA GLN A 190 16.44 8.88 -0.37
C GLN A 190 16.39 7.37 -0.61
N LYS A 191 16.80 6.57 0.38
CA LYS A 191 16.90 5.12 0.26
C LYS A 191 16.00 4.47 1.31
N PRO A 192 14.69 4.39 1.06
CA PRO A 192 13.77 3.68 1.94
C PRO A 192 14.08 2.18 1.94
N ASP A 193 13.70 1.49 3.00
CA ASP A 193 13.88 0.04 3.11
C ASP A 193 13.07 -0.69 2.04
N LYS A 194 11.82 -0.27 1.82
CA LYS A 194 10.92 -0.87 0.84
C LYS A 194 10.02 0.17 0.20
N VAL A 195 9.87 0.10 -1.12
CA VAL A 195 8.85 0.83 -1.86
C VAL A 195 7.94 -0.18 -2.54
N VAL A 196 6.63 -0.06 -2.35
CA VAL A 196 5.61 -0.89 -3.02
C VAL A 196 4.79 -0.02 -3.96
N GLY A 197 4.54 -0.55 -5.14
CA GLY A 197 3.73 0.06 -6.19
C GLY A 197 3.05 -0.99 -7.05
N LEU A 198 2.53 -0.57 -8.19
CA LEU A 198 1.93 -1.44 -9.19
C LEU A 198 3.00 -1.94 -10.17
N ARG A 199 2.90 -3.22 -10.56
CA ARG A 199 3.66 -3.76 -11.69
C ARG A 199 3.02 -3.31 -12.98
N GLN A 200 3.85 -3.07 -14.00
CA GLN A 200 3.34 -2.95 -15.36
C GLN A 200 2.85 -4.32 -15.85
N THR A 201 1.55 -4.55 -15.75
CA THR A 201 0.87 -5.69 -16.41
C THR A 201 0.43 -5.30 -17.81
N ARG A 202 0.14 -6.27 -18.70
CA ARG A 202 -0.37 -5.98 -20.06
C ARG A 202 -1.60 -5.07 -20.07
N ASN A 203 -2.48 -5.21 -19.07
CA ASN A 203 -3.65 -4.34 -18.95
C ASN A 203 -3.27 -2.91 -18.57
N ILE A 204 -2.33 -2.74 -17.63
CA ILE A 204 -1.86 -1.40 -17.24
C ILE A 204 -1.05 -0.78 -18.38
N GLU A 205 -0.23 -1.56 -19.06
CA GLU A 205 0.52 -1.15 -20.24
C GLU A 205 -0.40 -0.60 -21.33
N ASN A 206 -1.49 -1.29 -21.67
CA ASN A 206 -2.47 -0.79 -22.63
C ASN A 206 -3.07 0.57 -22.20
N LEU A 207 -3.32 0.76 -20.89
CA LEU A 207 -3.80 2.04 -20.36
C LEU A 207 -2.74 3.14 -20.39
N LEU A 208 -1.46 2.77 -20.22
CA LEU A 208 -0.34 3.70 -20.28
C LEU A 208 -0.09 4.23 -21.70
N TYR A 209 -0.35 3.41 -22.72
CA TYR A 209 -0.27 3.77 -24.13
C TYR A 209 -1.55 4.42 -24.67
N ASP A 210 -2.60 4.54 -23.86
CA ASP A 210 -3.80 5.26 -24.24
C ASP A 210 -3.52 6.77 -24.33
N THR A 211 -4.21 7.46 -25.24
CA THR A 211 -4.01 8.89 -25.48
C THR A 211 -4.97 9.71 -24.64
N THR A 212 -4.47 10.78 -24.03
CA THR A 212 -5.27 11.71 -23.26
C THR A 212 -5.11 13.13 -23.79
N ASN A 213 -6.21 13.89 -23.75
CA ASN A 213 -6.20 15.31 -24.10
C ASN A 213 -5.85 16.10 -22.84
N VAL A 214 -4.61 16.60 -22.78
CA VAL A 214 -4.11 17.32 -21.60
C VAL A 214 -4.62 18.77 -21.57
N ASN A 215 -5.04 19.32 -22.72
CA ASN A 215 -5.57 20.67 -22.84
C ASN A 215 -6.87 20.69 -23.65
N GLN A 216 -7.92 21.32 -23.12
CA GLN A 216 -9.17 21.57 -23.85
C GLN A 216 -9.03 22.61 -24.98
N GLN A 217 -7.85 23.23 -25.15
CA GLN A 217 -7.61 24.34 -26.09
C GLN A 217 -6.47 24.11 -27.09
N GLY A 218 -5.81 22.94 -27.11
CA GLY A 218 -4.73 22.65 -28.06
C GLY A 218 -4.52 21.15 -28.23
N SER A 219 -4.63 20.69 -29.48
CA SER A 219 -4.70 19.29 -29.92
C SER A 219 -3.40 18.50 -29.80
N GLU A 220 -2.67 18.57 -28.69
CA GLU A 220 -1.60 17.60 -28.40
C GLU A 220 -2.16 16.43 -27.60
N GLN A 221 -2.31 15.30 -28.27
CA GLN A 221 -2.58 14.02 -27.65
C GLN A 221 -1.27 13.48 -27.07
N LEU A 222 -1.21 13.37 -25.75
CA LEU A 222 -0.10 12.75 -25.05
C LEU A 222 -0.53 11.38 -24.53
N GLN A 223 0.40 10.43 -24.56
CA GLN A 223 0.18 9.13 -23.93
C GLN A 223 0.20 9.29 -22.41
N VAL A 224 -0.63 8.52 -21.70
CA VAL A 224 -0.68 8.57 -20.22
C VAL A 224 0.71 8.38 -19.61
N GLN A 225 1.54 7.49 -20.17
CA GLN A 225 2.90 7.27 -19.67
C GLN A 225 3.79 8.51 -19.69
N GLU A 226 3.57 9.45 -20.62
CA GLU A 226 4.36 10.68 -20.74
C GLU A 226 4.05 11.68 -19.63
N LEU A 227 2.90 11.51 -18.98
CA LEU A 227 2.47 12.31 -17.82
C LEU A 227 2.99 11.77 -16.50
N LEU A 228 3.49 10.54 -16.48
CA LEU A 228 3.95 9.89 -15.26
C LEU A 228 5.43 10.19 -15.01
N SER A 229 5.73 10.77 -13.85
CA SER A 229 7.09 10.85 -13.35
C SER A 229 7.46 9.52 -12.67
N GLN A 230 8.62 8.96 -13.02
CA GLN A 230 9.18 7.78 -12.34
C GLN A 230 10.32 8.21 -11.43
N PRO A 231 10.14 8.21 -10.10
CA PRO A 231 11.16 8.66 -9.15
C PRO A 231 12.21 7.57 -8.84
N LEU A 232 11.92 6.31 -9.20
CA LEU A 232 12.81 5.16 -9.06
C LEU A 232 13.76 5.04 -10.26
N ASN A 233 14.80 4.23 -10.11
CA ASN A 233 15.71 3.99 -11.22
C ASN A 233 15.01 3.18 -12.33
N HIS A 234 15.61 3.16 -13.52
CA HIS A 234 15.09 2.40 -14.67
C HIS A 234 15.61 0.96 -14.72
N ASN A 235 16.31 0.50 -13.68
CA ASN A 235 16.89 -0.84 -13.65
C ASN A 235 15.83 -1.83 -13.14
N GLY A 236 15.58 -2.88 -13.94
CA GLY A 236 14.59 -3.91 -13.63
C GLY A 236 13.14 -3.52 -13.99
N ASP A 237 12.17 -4.29 -13.48
CA ASP A 237 10.75 -4.15 -13.79
C ASP A 237 10.18 -2.78 -13.38
N LYS A 238 9.57 -2.02 -14.29
CA LYS A 238 8.92 -0.73 -13.95
C LYS A 238 7.97 -0.85 -12.75
N LEU A 239 8.14 0.03 -11.76
CA LEU A 239 7.24 0.16 -10.61
C LEU A 239 6.41 1.44 -10.74
N LEU A 240 5.14 1.26 -11.06
CA LEU A 240 4.18 2.32 -11.34
C LEU A 240 3.46 2.75 -10.05
N PHE A 241 3.16 4.03 -9.91
CA PHE A 241 2.39 4.59 -8.78
C PHE A 241 2.81 4.05 -7.40
N PRO A 242 4.04 4.32 -6.93
CA PRO A 242 4.44 3.97 -5.57
C PRO A 242 3.44 4.52 -4.54
N PHE A 243 2.87 3.65 -3.71
CA PHE A 243 1.82 4.02 -2.76
C PHE A 243 2.12 3.63 -1.32
N LEU A 244 3.14 2.81 -1.08
CA LEU A 244 3.60 2.43 0.25
C LEU A 244 5.12 2.53 0.30
N VAL A 245 5.62 3.29 1.26
CA VAL A 245 7.05 3.41 1.55
C VAL A 245 7.24 2.95 2.98
N LEU A 246 8.11 1.95 3.16
CA LEU A 246 8.54 1.50 4.47
C LEU A 246 9.93 2.05 4.76
N GLU A 247 10.06 2.62 5.94
CA GLU A 247 11.30 3.11 6.48
C GLU A 247 11.30 2.75 7.95
N ALA A 248 12.18 1.84 8.35
CA ALA A 248 12.47 1.66 9.75
C ALA A 248 13.55 2.66 10.16
N LYS A 249 13.21 3.49 11.13
CA LYS A 249 14.19 4.34 11.79
C LYS A 249 14.46 3.74 13.15
N SER A 250 15.75 3.54 13.45
CA SER A 250 16.17 3.26 14.82
C SER A 250 15.76 4.46 15.68
N GLY A 251 14.66 4.34 16.42
CA GLY A 251 14.29 5.29 17.44
C GLY A 251 15.31 5.20 18.55
N VAL A 252 16.24 6.16 18.63
CA VAL A 252 16.83 6.47 19.93
C VAL A 252 15.69 7.13 20.68
N SER A 253 15.00 6.35 21.53
CA SER A 253 14.05 6.86 22.49
C SER A 253 14.79 7.87 23.36
N GLY A 254 14.63 9.16 23.06
CA GLY A 254 14.90 10.22 24.01
C GLY A 254 13.90 10.04 25.14
N THR A 255 14.35 9.38 26.21
CA THR A 255 13.69 9.41 27.50
C THR A 255 13.83 10.82 28.03
N ASP A 256 12.75 11.59 27.96
CA ASP A 256 12.47 12.68 28.89
C ASP A 256 11.41 12.16 29.88
#